data_AF-A0A0D2PC71-F1
#
_entry.id   AF-A0A0D2PC71-F1
#
_cell.length_a   1.000
_cell.length_b   1.000
_cell.length_c   1.000
_cell.angle_alpha   90.00
_cell.angle_beta   90.00
_cell.angle_gamma   90.00
#
_symmetry.space_group_name_H-M   'P 1'
#
loop_
_entity.id
_entity.type
_entity.pdbx_description
1 polymer ?
#
loop_
_entity_poly.entity_id
_entity_poly.type
_entity_poly.pdbx_seq_one_letter_code
_entity_poly.pdbx_strand_id
1 'polypeptide(L)'
;MASRWASPVPRRVVALKRGDGEPLTRVDIQYDVLHAIFGDAHAVFSDPYAATEEGSKLTFRELYTKAILHSPKATKALRDKMLEAPVFAADFAMLALLVNVGRVNTTMSFFPEMKTAIRTYHPVPALQRTSGNMQDAPRIKHILKTSLLEDEAKNPPATPADILGQCKTGQPPSTSVTNLVFVLAHHTAPIGHAHFQGRLDFLDLFLRAEVSSASRAQAFLWLCFNYLEAPSSEDEYDEAPPTNPFADPAKPAAPPPFTLLTADEVLRENQDPPEDTAMAEKLVAQRNRIMQ
;
A
#
# COMPACT_ATOMS: atom_id res chain seq x y z
N MET A 1 -8.48 -33.31 29.96
CA MET A 1 -7.33 -32.39 29.95
C MET A 1 -6.84 -32.27 28.51
N ALA A 2 -7.19 -31.20 27.81
CA ALA A 2 -6.72 -30.94 26.45
C ALA A 2 -5.65 -29.84 26.50
N SER A 3 -4.43 -30.19 26.13
CA SER A 3 -3.27 -29.31 26.14
C SER A 3 -3.44 -28.18 25.13
N ARG A 4 -3.52 -26.94 25.65
CA ARG A 4 -3.41 -25.71 24.88
C ARG A 4 -1.96 -25.58 24.39
N TRP A 5 -1.71 -25.82 23.12
CA TRP A 5 -0.54 -25.23 22.47
C TRP A 5 -0.86 -23.78 22.12
N ALA A 6 -0.67 -22.89 23.09
CA ALA A 6 -0.36 -21.52 22.77
C ALA A 6 1.13 -21.48 22.43
N SER A 7 1.48 -21.75 21.18
CA SER A 7 2.81 -21.39 20.69
C SER A 7 2.92 -19.86 20.77
N PRO A 8 3.97 -19.29 21.39
CA PRO A 8 4.19 -17.86 21.32
C PRO A 8 4.44 -17.53 19.86
N VAL A 9 3.50 -16.82 19.23
CA VAL A 9 3.67 -16.31 17.86
C VAL A 9 4.97 -15.51 17.86
N PRO A 10 6.01 -15.92 17.11
CA PRO A 10 7.23 -15.13 17.00
C PRO A 10 6.84 -13.72 16.57
N ARG A 11 7.38 -12.68 17.22
CA ARG A 11 7.13 -11.30 16.80
C ARG A 11 7.46 -11.19 15.31
N ARG A 12 6.42 -11.11 14.47
CA ARG A 12 6.60 -11.00 13.02
C ARG A 12 7.39 -9.74 12.74
N VAL A 13 8.50 -9.90 12.02
CA VAL A 13 9.32 -8.76 11.60
C VAL A 13 8.59 -8.09 10.45
N VAL A 14 7.81 -7.07 10.78
CA VAL A 14 7.04 -6.30 9.78
C VAL A 14 7.99 -5.47 8.93
N ALA A 15 8.97 -4.82 9.54
CA ALA A 15 9.85 -3.92 8.81
C ALA A 15 10.98 -4.63 8.07
N LEU A 16 11.31 -4.13 6.87
CA LEU A 16 12.46 -4.53 6.06
C LEU A 16 13.76 -4.34 6.83
N LYS A 17 14.68 -5.30 6.67
CA LYS A 17 16.01 -5.28 7.31
C LYS A 17 17.07 -5.67 6.30
N ARG A 18 17.96 -4.71 6.01
CA ARG A 18 19.18 -4.87 5.20
C ARG A 18 20.29 -4.00 5.81
N GLY A 19 21.55 -4.28 5.47
CA GLY A 19 22.69 -3.44 5.85
C GLY A 19 22.65 -2.06 5.17
N ASP A 20 23.37 -1.08 5.72
CA ASP A 20 23.52 0.23 5.06
C ASP A 20 24.18 0.06 3.68
N GLY A 21 23.58 0.63 2.64
CA GLY A 21 24.00 0.50 1.25
C GLY A 21 23.54 -0.77 0.54
N GLU A 22 22.96 -1.74 1.26
CA GLU A 22 22.43 -2.95 0.62
C GLU A 22 21.10 -2.66 -0.10
N PRO A 23 20.95 -3.11 -1.36
CA PRO A 23 19.70 -2.98 -2.10
C PRO A 23 18.54 -3.77 -1.49
N LEU A 24 17.33 -3.22 -1.61
CA LEU A 24 16.08 -3.95 -1.41
C LEU A 24 15.65 -4.57 -2.74
N THR A 25 15.65 -5.90 -2.79
CA THR A 25 15.22 -6.71 -3.94
C THR A 25 13.71 -6.72 -4.12
N ARG A 26 13.23 -7.21 -5.26
CA ARG A 26 11.79 -7.49 -5.46
C ARG A 26 11.23 -8.44 -4.42
N VAL A 27 11.98 -9.45 -3.99
CA VAL A 27 11.57 -10.38 -2.92
C VAL A 27 11.39 -9.63 -1.60
N ASP A 28 12.31 -8.73 -1.25
CA ASP A 28 12.24 -7.97 -0.01
C ASP A 28 10.94 -7.15 0.05
N ILE A 29 10.65 -6.41 -1.01
CA ILE A 29 9.50 -5.50 -1.09
C ILE A 29 8.18 -6.17 -1.50
N GLN A 30 8.22 -7.46 -1.87
CA GLN A 30 7.12 -8.19 -2.50
C GLN A 30 6.58 -7.43 -3.74
N TYR A 31 7.48 -7.14 -4.69
CA TYR A 31 7.16 -6.31 -5.86
C TYR A 31 5.90 -6.73 -6.61
N ASP A 32 5.66 -8.03 -6.81
CA ASP A 32 4.55 -8.51 -7.64
C ASP A 32 3.18 -8.17 -7.03
N VAL A 33 3.04 -8.11 -5.69
CA VAL A 33 1.80 -7.67 -5.05
C VAL A 33 1.59 -6.17 -5.26
N LEU A 34 2.64 -5.37 -5.16
CA LEU A 34 2.58 -3.92 -5.41
C LEU A 34 2.23 -3.65 -6.87
N HIS A 35 2.88 -4.36 -7.78
CA HIS A 35 2.64 -4.27 -9.21
C HIS A 35 1.21 -4.66 -9.57
N ALA A 36 0.66 -5.72 -8.98
CA ALA A 36 -0.74 -6.11 -9.18
C ALA A 36 -1.72 -5.08 -8.61
N ILE A 37 -1.48 -4.52 -7.42
CA ILE A 37 -2.34 -3.47 -6.81
C ILE A 37 -2.37 -2.20 -7.68
N PHE A 38 -1.21 -1.70 -8.10
CA PHE A 38 -1.11 -0.46 -8.88
C PHE A 38 -1.31 -0.65 -10.39
N GLY A 39 -1.30 -1.90 -10.86
CA GLY A 39 -1.61 -2.27 -12.24
C GLY A 39 -3.08 -2.58 -12.48
N ASP A 40 -3.89 -2.68 -11.42
CA ASP A 40 -5.32 -2.92 -11.53
C ASP A 40 -6.04 -1.76 -12.24
N ALA A 41 -6.94 -2.11 -13.16
CA ALA A 41 -7.63 -1.18 -14.06
C ALA A 41 -9.08 -0.88 -13.65
N HIS A 42 -9.57 -1.39 -12.51
CA HIS A 42 -10.93 -1.14 -12.08
C HIS A 42 -11.07 0.29 -11.57
N ALA A 43 -11.65 1.16 -12.41
CA ALA A 43 -11.97 2.54 -12.06
C ALA A 43 -13.29 2.59 -11.27
N VAL A 44 -13.20 2.34 -9.96
CA VAL A 44 -14.38 2.09 -9.10
C VAL A 44 -14.39 2.91 -7.82
N PHE A 45 -13.31 3.63 -7.52
CA PHE A 45 -13.20 4.47 -6.33
C PHE A 45 -13.70 5.89 -6.57
N SER A 46 -14.41 6.46 -5.60
CA SER A 46 -14.85 7.86 -5.63
C SER A 46 -13.65 8.80 -5.58
N ASP A 47 -13.72 9.91 -6.33
CA ASP A 47 -12.67 10.93 -6.35
C ASP A 47 -13.00 12.04 -5.34
N PRO A 48 -12.36 12.06 -4.15
CA PRO A 48 -12.63 13.10 -3.16
C PRO A 48 -12.05 14.48 -3.56
N TYR A 49 -11.29 14.54 -4.66
CA TYR A 49 -10.65 15.76 -5.15
C TYR A 49 -11.31 16.33 -6.42
N ALA A 50 -12.42 15.74 -6.85
CA ALA A 50 -13.16 16.22 -8.00
C ALA A 50 -13.83 17.59 -7.71
N ALA A 51 -13.84 18.47 -8.70
CA ALA A 51 -14.50 19.77 -8.59
C ALA A 51 -16.05 19.69 -8.64
N THR A 52 -16.59 18.55 -9.08
CA THR A 52 -18.03 18.28 -9.24
C THR A 52 -18.37 16.90 -8.71
N GLU A 53 -19.58 16.73 -8.19
CA GLU A 53 -20.06 15.45 -7.60
C GLU A 53 -20.13 14.29 -8.62
N GLU A 54 -20.22 14.58 -9.92
CA GLU A 54 -20.15 13.60 -11.02
C GLU A 54 -18.70 13.29 -11.47
N GLY A 55 -17.75 13.31 -10.54
CA GLY A 55 -16.36 12.96 -10.84
C GLY A 55 -16.23 11.53 -11.38
N SER A 56 -15.39 11.33 -12.41
CA SER A 56 -15.09 10.00 -12.91
C SER A 56 -14.48 9.13 -11.81
N LYS A 57 -14.96 7.90 -11.64
CA LYS A 57 -14.35 6.92 -10.74
C LYS A 57 -12.87 6.71 -11.08
N LEU A 58 -12.08 6.43 -10.06
CA LEU A 58 -10.63 6.26 -10.13
C LEU A 58 -10.24 4.80 -9.94
N THR A 59 -9.13 4.40 -10.55
CA THR A 59 -8.39 3.20 -10.15
C THR A 59 -7.72 3.41 -8.80
N PHE A 60 -7.34 2.32 -8.11
CA PHE A 60 -6.59 2.45 -6.86
C PHE A 60 -5.30 3.25 -7.04
N ARG A 61 -4.58 3.03 -8.15
CA ARG A 61 -3.37 3.79 -8.50
C ARG A 61 -3.63 5.28 -8.55
N GLU A 62 -4.68 5.69 -9.26
CA GLU A 62 -5.02 7.10 -9.41
C GLU A 62 -5.45 7.72 -8.08
N LEU A 63 -6.31 7.04 -7.31
CA LEU A 63 -6.75 7.48 -6.00
C LEU A 63 -5.55 7.69 -5.04
N TYR A 64 -4.66 6.71 -4.94
CA TYR A 64 -3.49 6.78 -4.07
C TYR A 64 -2.48 7.84 -4.52
N THR A 65 -2.28 8.00 -5.83
CA THR A 65 -1.42 9.03 -6.41
C THR A 65 -1.98 10.43 -6.15
N LYS A 66 -3.28 10.64 -6.37
CA LYS A 66 -3.95 11.91 -6.10
C LYS A 66 -3.88 12.28 -4.62
N ALA A 67 -4.05 11.33 -3.71
CA ALA A 67 -3.90 11.58 -2.28
C ALA A 67 -2.52 12.13 -1.92
N ILE A 68 -1.45 11.55 -2.48
CA ILE A 68 -0.08 12.06 -2.31
C ILE A 68 0.05 13.47 -2.88
N LEU A 69 -0.47 13.72 -4.08
CA LEU A 69 -0.40 15.02 -4.76
C LEU A 69 -1.14 16.13 -3.98
N HIS A 70 -2.24 15.80 -3.31
CA HIS A 70 -3.04 16.76 -2.53
C HIS A 70 -2.51 16.99 -1.11
N SER A 71 -1.49 16.24 -0.69
CA SER A 71 -0.85 16.46 0.61
C SER A 71 -0.23 17.85 0.70
N PRO A 72 -0.48 18.63 1.77
CA PRO A 72 0.17 19.92 2.00
C PRO A 72 1.68 19.77 2.28
N LYS A 73 2.16 18.54 2.53
CA LYS A 73 3.58 18.23 2.77
C LYS A 73 4.27 17.65 1.53
N ALA A 74 3.54 17.38 0.44
CA ALA A 74 4.18 17.12 -0.84
C ALA A 74 4.85 18.43 -1.31
N THR A 75 6.13 18.37 -1.67
CA THR A 75 6.83 19.55 -2.19
C THR A 75 6.37 19.82 -3.62
N LYS A 76 6.49 21.07 -4.08
CA LYS A 76 6.21 21.41 -5.49
C LYS A 76 7.04 20.53 -6.44
N ALA A 77 8.33 20.37 -6.16
CA ALA A 77 9.22 19.53 -6.96
C ALA A 77 8.77 18.06 -7.04
N LEU A 78 8.26 17.49 -5.93
CA LEU A 78 7.71 16.14 -5.95
C LEU A 78 6.45 16.06 -6.80
N ARG A 79 5.50 16.99 -6.63
CA ARG A 79 4.27 17.05 -7.42
C ARG A 79 4.55 17.18 -8.91
N ASP A 80 5.37 18.16 -9.27
CA ASP A 80 5.74 18.43 -10.66
C ASP A 80 6.36 17.17 -11.29
N LYS A 81 7.25 16.47 -10.56
CA LYS A 81 7.88 15.25 -11.05
C LYS A 81 6.90 14.08 -11.20
N MET A 82 5.98 13.89 -10.25
CA MET A 82 4.96 12.85 -10.35
C MET A 82 3.99 13.10 -11.51
N LEU A 83 3.67 14.37 -11.80
CA LEU A 83 2.84 14.74 -12.95
C LEU A 83 3.57 14.57 -14.29
N GLU A 84 4.86 14.90 -14.34
CA GLU A 84 5.68 14.80 -15.55
C GLU A 84 6.03 13.35 -15.91
N ALA A 85 6.30 12.51 -14.91
CA ALA A 85 6.80 11.15 -15.10
C ALA A 85 5.88 10.10 -14.44
N PRO A 86 4.91 9.52 -15.18
CA PRO A 86 3.97 8.53 -14.64
C PRO A 86 4.63 7.30 -14.02
N VAL A 87 5.75 6.84 -14.61
CA VAL A 87 6.52 5.71 -14.07
C VAL A 87 7.12 6.06 -12.70
N PHE A 88 7.66 7.28 -12.54
CA PHE A 88 8.15 7.76 -11.24
C PHE A 88 7.01 7.86 -10.22
N ALA A 89 5.84 8.34 -10.62
CA ALA A 89 4.68 8.44 -9.74
C ALA A 89 4.23 7.06 -9.23
N ALA A 90 4.17 6.07 -10.11
CA ALA A 90 3.84 4.69 -9.73
C ALA A 90 4.89 4.10 -8.78
N ASP A 91 6.17 4.24 -9.11
CA ASP A 91 7.27 3.75 -8.27
C ASP A 91 7.27 4.41 -6.88
N PHE A 92 7.06 5.73 -6.82
CA PHE A 92 6.95 6.47 -5.56
C PHE A 92 5.72 6.05 -4.76
N ALA A 93 4.57 5.83 -5.42
CA ALA A 93 3.34 5.40 -4.77
C ALA A 93 3.46 3.99 -4.18
N MET A 94 4.13 3.06 -4.87
CA MET A 94 4.45 1.72 -4.35
C MET A 94 5.33 1.80 -3.09
N LEU A 95 6.38 2.63 -3.14
CA LEU A 95 7.24 2.87 -1.98
C LEU A 95 6.47 3.51 -0.82
N ALA A 96 5.60 4.46 -1.12
CA ALA A 96 4.75 5.11 -0.14
C ALA A 96 3.74 4.14 0.49
N LEU A 97 3.20 3.18 -0.27
CA LEU A 97 2.35 2.12 0.28
C LEU A 97 3.11 1.29 1.32
N LEU A 98 4.36 0.88 1.03
CA LEU A 98 5.21 0.14 1.97
C LEU A 98 5.53 0.95 3.25
N VAL A 99 5.72 2.26 3.13
CA VAL A 99 5.86 3.16 4.29
C VAL A 99 4.55 3.20 5.08
N ASN A 100 3.40 3.26 4.41
CA ASN A 100 2.09 3.36 5.05
C ASN A 100 1.73 2.11 5.86
N VAL A 101 1.98 0.92 5.29
CA VAL A 101 1.77 -0.36 5.98
C VAL A 101 2.87 -0.70 7.01
N GLY A 102 3.91 0.14 7.13
CA GLY A 102 4.99 -0.03 8.09
C GLY A 102 6.07 -1.06 7.70
N ARG A 103 6.12 -1.49 6.43
CA ARG A 103 7.21 -2.34 5.90
C ARG A 103 8.51 -1.55 5.80
N VAL A 104 8.46 -0.26 5.47
CA VAL A 104 9.65 0.61 5.42
C VAL A 104 9.80 1.38 6.73
N ASN A 105 10.93 1.18 7.40
CA ASN A 105 11.25 1.88 8.64
C ASN A 105 11.60 3.35 8.38
N THR A 106 11.32 4.21 9.36
CA THR A 106 11.63 5.64 9.25
C THR A 106 13.13 5.93 9.19
N THR A 107 14.01 5.01 9.57
CA THR A 107 15.47 5.20 9.44
C THR A 107 15.96 5.09 8.00
N MET A 108 15.16 4.53 7.09
CA MET A 108 15.57 4.26 5.71
C MET A 108 15.50 5.52 4.83
N SER A 109 16.49 5.65 3.96
CA SER A 109 16.57 6.68 2.92
C SER A 109 16.82 6.05 1.56
N PHE A 110 16.27 6.67 0.52
CA PHE A 110 16.28 6.14 -0.85
C PHE A 110 17.08 7.03 -1.81
N PHE A 111 17.85 7.99 -1.28
CA PHE A 111 18.76 8.84 -2.04
C PHE A 111 20.19 8.75 -1.47
N PRO A 112 21.21 8.63 -2.34
CA PRO A 112 22.56 8.27 -1.93
C PRO A 112 23.33 9.42 -1.23
N GLU A 113 22.84 10.65 -1.27
CA GLU A 113 23.48 11.82 -0.67
C GLU A 113 23.30 11.88 0.87
N MET A 114 22.45 11.03 1.46
CA MET A 114 22.18 11.10 2.90
C MET A 114 23.37 10.58 3.73
N LYS A 115 23.94 11.44 4.58
CA LYS A 115 24.94 11.10 5.61
C LYS A 115 24.45 11.58 6.99
N THR A 116 23.79 10.73 7.76
CA THR A 116 23.58 10.99 9.20
C THR A 116 23.76 9.69 10.00
N ALA A 117 24.13 9.80 11.27
CA ALA A 117 24.34 8.63 12.14
C ALA A 117 23.07 7.78 12.40
N ILE A 118 21.89 8.29 12.01
CA ILE A 118 20.57 7.69 12.32
C ILE A 118 19.88 7.16 11.04
N ARG A 119 20.39 7.49 9.85
CA ARG A 119 19.74 7.18 8.58
C ARG A 119 20.61 6.27 7.73
N THR A 120 20.02 5.20 7.23
CA THR A 120 20.66 4.20 6.38
C THR A 120 20.13 4.30 4.97
N TYR A 121 21.02 4.28 3.98
CA TYR A 121 20.69 4.31 2.57
C TYR A 121 20.37 2.89 2.08
N HIS A 122 19.23 2.74 1.40
CA HIS A 122 18.82 1.46 0.82
C HIS A 122 18.29 1.71 -0.59
N PRO A 123 19.05 1.41 -1.65
CA PRO A 123 18.51 1.49 -3.00
C PRO A 123 17.37 0.49 -3.19
N VAL A 124 16.38 0.85 -4.00
CA VAL A 124 15.25 -0.03 -4.38
C VAL A 124 15.22 -0.11 -5.91
N PRO A 125 16.03 -0.98 -6.53
CA PRO A 125 16.27 -0.97 -7.97
C PRO A 125 14.97 -1.03 -8.80
N ALA A 126 14.05 -1.91 -8.42
CA ALA A 126 12.75 -2.10 -9.08
C ALA A 126 11.85 -0.84 -9.05
N LEU A 127 12.08 0.09 -8.12
CA LEU A 127 11.34 1.35 -7.94
C LEU A 127 12.20 2.59 -8.24
N GLN A 128 13.43 2.43 -8.72
CA GLN A 128 14.34 3.55 -9.05
C GLN A 128 14.75 3.52 -10.52
N ARG A 129 13.82 3.10 -11.38
CA ARG A 129 14.02 2.93 -12.83
C ARG A 129 14.08 4.27 -13.57
N THR A 130 13.56 5.32 -12.96
CA THR A 130 13.53 6.68 -13.52
C THR A 130 14.43 7.62 -12.73
N SER A 131 14.81 8.74 -13.34
CA SER A 131 15.53 9.80 -12.63
C SER A 131 14.60 10.50 -11.64
N GLY A 132 15.05 10.67 -10.39
CA GLY A 132 14.30 11.41 -9.38
C GLY A 132 14.71 11.04 -7.95
N ASN A 133 14.42 11.93 -7.01
CA ASN A 133 14.69 11.70 -5.59
C ASN A 133 13.48 11.03 -4.93
N MET A 134 13.64 9.78 -4.50
CA MET A 134 12.62 8.98 -3.81
C MET A 134 12.34 9.41 -2.37
N GLN A 135 12.96 10.49 -1.89
CA GLN A 135 12.87 11.00 -0.51
C GLN A 135 13.35 9.98 0.53
N ASP A 136 13.17 10.32 1.81
CA ASP A 136 13.38 9.40 2.91
C ASP A 136 12.02 8.95 3.50
N ALA A 137 12.04 7.82 4.19
CA ALA A 137 10.83 7.25 4.80
C ALA A 137 10.08 8.23 5.75
N PRO A 138 10.73 9.07 6.57
CA PRO A 138 10.06 10.07 7.39
C PRO A 138 9.29 11.11 6.58
N ARG A 139 9.87 11.63 5.49
CA ARG A 139 9.18 12.59 4.62
C ARG A 139 7.98 11.96 3.95
N ILE A 140 8.13 10.74 3.42
CA ILE A 140 7.01 9.98 2.85
C ILE A 140 5.92 9.75 3.91
N LYS A 141 6.29 9.31 5.11
CA LYS A 141 5.35 9.12 6.23
C LYS A 141 4.61 10.41 6.61
N HIS A 142 5.30 11.55 6.58
CA HIS A 142 4.68 12.84 6.88
C HIS A 142 3.69 13.25 5.79
N ILE A 143 4.04 13.05 4.51
CA ILE A 143 3.14 13.26 3.37
C ILE A 143 1.85 12.46 3.56
N LEU A 144 1.98 11.15 3.82
CA LEU A 144 0.84 10.23 3.99
C LEU A 144 -0.03 10.62 5.19
N LYS A 145 0.59 10.95 6.34
CA LYS A 145 -0.14 11.38 7.54
C LYS A 145 -0.96 12.66 7.35
N THR A 146 -0.57 13.52 6.41
CA THR A 146 -1.28 14.77 6.12
C THR A 146 -2.10 14.69 4.83
N SER A 147 -2.18 13.54 4.18
CA SER A 147 -3.02 13.31 2.99
C SER A 147 -4.46 12.97 3.39
N LEU A 148 -4.97 13.69 4.39
CA LEU A 148 -6.33 13.51 4.91
C LEU A 148 -7.34 14.29 4.07
N LEU A 149 -8.59 13.85 4.09
CA LEU A 149 -9.71 14.66 3.58
C LEU A 149 -9.92 15.90 4.46
N GLU A 150 -10.57 16.93 3.92
CA GLU A 150 -10.74 18.21 4.62
C GLU A 150 -11.62 18.08 5.89
N ASP A 151 -12.68 17.29 5.78
CA ASP A 151 -13.64 16.98 6.83
C ASP A 151 -13.03 16.14 7.96
N GLU A 152 -12.13 15.20 7.62
CA GLU A 152 -11.49 14.31 8.60
C GLU A 152 -10.20 14.89 9.21
N ALA A 153 -9.65 15.99 8.67
CA ALA A 153 -8.34 16.52 9.08
C ALA A 153 -8.20 16.82 10.58
N LYS A 154 -9.30 17.14 11.27
CA LYS A 154 -9.32 17.42 12.71
C LYS A 154 -9.51 16.16 13.56
N ASN A 155 -10.25 15.18 13.06
CA ASN A 155 -10.62 13.98 13.78
C ASN A 155 -10.71 12.80 12.80
N PRO A 156 -9.56 12.29 12.31
CA PRO A 156 -9.56 11.19 11.36
C PRO A 156 -10.09 9.93 12.03
N PRO A 157 -10.89 9.11 11.33
CA PRO A 157 -11.37 7.84 11.87
C PRO A 157 -10.17 6.95 12.19
N ALA A 158 -10.15 6.38 13.40
CA ALA A 158 -8.98 5.69 13.94
C ALA A 158 -9.14 4.17 13.96
N THR A 159 -10.37 3.67 13.85
CA THR A 159 -10.68 2.24 13.86
C THR A 159 -11.44 1.82 12.60
N PRO A 160 -11.40 0.53 12.21
CA PRO A 160 -12.21 0.03 11.10
C PRO A 160 -13.72 0.27 11.30
N ALA A 161 -14.20 0.25 12.54
CA ALA A 161 -15.59 0.52 12.86
C ALA A 161 -15.96 2.00 12.64
N ASP A 162 -15.06 2.94 12.95
CA ASP A 162 -15.29 4.36 12.69
C ASP A 162 -15.42 4.63 11.19
N ILE A 163 -14.55 4.02 10.38
CA ILE A 163 -14.60 4.15 8.91
C ILE A 163 -15.92 3.61 8.36
N LEU A 164 -16.33 2.41 8.79
CA LEU A 164 -17.64 1.85 8.39
C LEU A 164 -18.82 2.69 8.90
N GLY A 165 -18.66 3.37 10.03
CA GLY A 165 -19.63 4.35 10.54
C GLY A 165 -19.77 5.54 9.61
N GLN A 166 -18.66 6.04 9.04
CA GLN A 166 -18.66 7.12 8.06
C GLN A 166 -19.29 6.69 6.72
N CYS A 167 -19.18 5.43 6.31
CA CYS A 167 -19.91 4.93 5.12
C CYS A 167 -21.42 5.21 5.19
N LYS A 168 -21.99 5.20 6.39
CA LYS A 168 -23.43 5.42 6.61
C LYS A 168 -23.89 6.85 6.36
N THR A 169 -22.98 7.82 6.28
CA THR A 169 -23.33 9.21 5.95
C THR A 169 -23.67 9.40 4.47
N GLY A 170 -23.47 8.37 3.64
CA GLY A 170 -23.85 8.35 2.23
C GLY A 170 -22.85 9.05 1.29
N GLN A 171 -21.69 9.50 1.79
CA GLN A 171 -20.69 10.19 0.97
C GLN A 171 -19.37 9.39 0.91
N PRO A 172 -19.12 8.65 -0.17
CA PRO A 172 -17.81 8.03 -0.42
C PRO A 172 -16.80 9.06 -0.95
N PRO A 173 -15.49 8.89 -0.68
CA PRO A 173 -14.92 7.85 0.16
C PRO A 173 -15.07 8.18 1.65
N SER A 174 -15.28 7.16 2.50
CA SER A 174 -15.52 7.35 3.94
C SER A 174 -14.31 7.84 4.76
N THR A 175 -13.13 7.87 4.14
CA THR A 175 -11.88 8.42 4.68
C THR A 175 -10.87 8.54 3.53
N SER A 176 -9.75 9.23 3.71
CA SER A 176 -8.65 9.18 2.73
C SER A 176 -8.08 7.76 2.60
N VAL A 177 -7.72 7.35 1.38
CA VAL A 177 -7.10 6.03 1.14
C VAL A 177 -5.82 5.81 1.96
N THR A 178 -5.08 6.88 2.24
CA THR A 178 -3.89 6.82 3.07
C THR A 178 -4.22 6.54 4.53
N ASN A 179 -5.28 7.15 5.07
CA ASN A 179 -5.74 6.88 6.43
C ASN A 179 -6.34 5.47 6.55
N LEU A 180 -7.12 5.02 5.56
CA LEU A 180 -7.63 3.65 5.52
C LEU A 180 -6.51 2.63 5.67
N VAL A 181 -5.50 2.69 4.78
CA VAL A 181 -4.38 1.74 4.79
C VAL A 181 -3.65 1.77 6.12
N PHE A 182 -3.46 2.97 6.70
CA PHE A 182 -2.88 3.13 8.03
C PHE A 182 -3.72 2.42 9.11
N VAL A 183 -5.03 2.63 9.15
CA VAL A 183 -5.95 2.02 10.12
C VAL A 183 -5.97 0.50 9.99
N LEU A 184 -6.06 -0.03 8.76
CA LEU A 184 -6.03 -1.47 8.49
C LEU A 184 -4.71 -2.10 8.96
N ALA A 185 -3.57 -1.43 8.72
CA ALA A 185 -2.25 -1.88 9.18
C ALA A 185 -2.14 -1.91 10.72
N HIS A 186 -2.74 -0.93 11.41
CA HIS A 186 -2.75 -0.90 12.89
C HIS A 186 -3.72 -1.92 13.50
N HIS A 187 -4.75 -2.32 12.76
CA HIS A 187 -5.77 -3.29 13.19
C HIS A 187 -5.63 -4.63 12.46
N THR A 188 -4.39 -5.05 12.20
CA THR A 188 -4.09 -6.18 11.30
C THR A 188 -4.80 -7.48 11.66
N ALA A 189 -4.82 -7.85 12.95
CA ALA A 189 -5.44 -9.10 13.42
C ALA A 189 -6.98 -9.03 13.45
N PRO A 190 -7.63 -7.96 13.95
CA PRO A 190 -9.07 -7.79 13.77
C PRO A 190 -9.55 -7.86 12.31
N ILE A 191 -8.82 -7.24 11.38
CA ILE A 191 -9.13 -7.31 9.94
C ILE A 191 -9.00 -8.74 9.42
N GLY A 192 -7.93 -9.44 9.79
CA GLY A 192 -7.73 -10.84 9.44
C GLY A 192 -8.83 -11.77 9.97
N HIS A 193 -9.27 -11.54 11.20
CA HIS A 193 -10.38 -12.30 11.78
C HIS A 193 -11.71 -12.05 11.06
N ALA A 194 -12.03 -10.79 10.78
CA ALA A 194 -13.28 -10.40 10.16
C ALA A 194 -13.39 -10.88 8.70
N HIS A 195 -12.32 -10.74 7.91
CA HIS A 195 -12.39 -10.91 6.46
C HIS A 195 -11.66 -12.15 5.95
N PHE A 196 -10.66 -12.65 6.67
CA PHE A 196 -9.81 -13.77 6.25
C PHE A 196 -9.98 -15.03 7.12
N GLN A 197 -11.07 -15.10 7.90
CA GLN A 197 -11.39 -16.22 8.79
C GLN A 197 -10.26 -16.52 9.81
N GLY A 198 -9.44 -15.51 10.13
CA GLY A 198 -8.26 -15.66 11.00
C GLY A 198 -7.13 -16.50 10.40
N ARG A 199 -7.18 -16.85 9.11
CA ARG A 199 -6.10 -17.59 8.44
C ARG A 199 -4.89 -16.71 8.11
N LEU A 200 -5.15 -15.43 7.88
CA LEU A 200 -4.20 -14.38 7.56
C LEU A 200 -4.56 -13.12 8.33
N ASP A 201 -3.56 -12.34 8.71
CA ASP A 201 -3.74 -10.96 9.16
C ASP A 201 -3.61 -9.99 7.96
N PHE A 202 -4.06 -8.74 8.09
CA PHE A 202 -3.92 -7.75 7.01
C PHE A 202 -2.47 -7.59 6.50
N LEU A 203 -1.49 -7.52 7.40
CA LEU A 203 -0.08 -7.38 7.01
C LEU A 203 0.47 -8.63 6.30
N ASP A 204 -0.20 -9.78 6.38
CA ASP A 204 0.20 -10.98 5.63
C ASP A 204 0.06 -10.81 4.13
N LEU A 205 -0.81 -9.89 3.67
CA LEU A 205 -0.90 -9.49 2.26
C LEU A 205 0.42 -8.93 1.73
N PHE A 206 1.28 -8.43 2.62
CA PHE A 206 2.60 -7.89 2.29
C PHE A 206 3.75 -8.75 2.82
N LEU A 207 3.50 -9.82 3.59
CA LEU A 207 4.54 -10.61 4.27
C LEU A 207 4.61 -12.07 3.78
N ARG A 208 3.48 -12.71 3.49
CA ARG A 208 3.42 -14.16 3.28
C ARG A 208 3.58 -14.57 1.84
N ALA A 209 4.81 -14.86 1.43
CA ALA A 209 5.15 -15.23 0.05
C ALA A 209 4.53 -16.57 -0.39
N GLU A 210 4.05 -17.42 0.53
CA GLU A 210 3.39 -18.69 0.17
C GLU A 210 1.96 -18.48 -0.36
N VAL A 211 1.43 -17.27 -0.23
CA VAL A 211 0.13 -16.88 -0.78
C VAL A 211 0.41 -16.03 -2.03
N SER A 212 -0.20 -16.39 -3.16
CA SER A 212 0.08 -15.73 -4.44
C SER A 212 -0.10 -14.21 -4.37
N SER A 213 0.81 -13.48 -5.01
CA SER A 213 0.77 -12.02 -5.11
C SER A 213 -0.53 -11.53 -5.74
N ALA A 214 -1.08 -12.24 -6.74
CA ALA A 214 -2.38 -11.93 -7.33
C ALA A 214 -3.53 -11.98 -6.30
N SER A 215 -3.64 -13.08 -5.54
CA SER A 215 -4.71 -13.20 -4.54
C SER A 215 -4.57 -12.20 -3.38
N ARG A 216 -3.33 -11.88 -2.96
CA ARG A 216 -3.07 -10.85 -1.94
C ARG A 216 -3.45 -9.46 -2.42
N ALA A 217 -3.12 -9.12 -3.67
CA ALA A 217 -3.49 -7.85 -4.29
C ALA A 217 -5.01 -7.69 -4.42
N GLN A 218 -5.71 -8.73 -4.89
CA GLN A 218 -7.16 -8.70 -5.02
C GLN A 218 -7.85 -8.57 -3.65
N ALA A 219 -7.38 -9.28 -2.62
CA ALA A 219 -7.89 -9.12 -1.25
C ALA A 219 -7.62 -7.73 -0.67
N PHE A 220 -6.46 -7.12 -0.97
CA PHE A 220 -6.16 -5.74 -0.59
C PHE A 220 -7.13 -4.75 -1.25
N LEU A 221 -7.33 -4.85 -2.56
CA LEU A 221 -8.25 -3.98 -3.31
C LEU A 221 -9.71 -4.17 -2.85
N TRP A 222 -10.10 -5.41 -2.55
CA TRP A 222 -11.40 -5.72 -1.96
C TRP A 222 -11.60 -4.99 -0.63
N LEU A 223 -10.61 -5.03 0.27
CA LEU A 223 -10.65 -4.29 1.53
C LEU A 223 -10.74 -2.77 1.29
N CYS A 224 -9.94 -2.24 0.36
CA CYS A 224 -10.01 -0.82 0.03
C CYS A 224 -11.41 -0.41 -0.42
N PHE A 225 -12.01 -1.16 -1.35
CA PHE A 225 -13.37 -0.87 -1.81
C PHE A 225 -14.40 -1.02 -0.69
N ASN A 226 -14.33 -2.11 0.08
CA ASN A 226 -15.27 -2.40 1.16
C ASN A 226 -15.28 -1.33 2.27
N TYR A 227 -14.18 -0.63 2.49
CA TYR A 227 -14.11 0.39 3.54
C TYR A 227 -14.21 1.83 3.01
N LEU A 228 -14.04 2.08 1.71
CA LEU A 228 -14.17 3.41 1.12
C LEU A 228 -15.53 3.62 0.45
N GLU A 229 -16.04 2.60 -0.22
CA GLU A 229 -17.18 2.69 -1.13
C GLU A 229 -18.41 1.94 -0.62
N ALA A 230 -18.34 1.25 0.53
CA ALA A 230 -19.46 0.47 1.02
C ALA A 230 -20.71 1.36 1.17
N PRO A 231 -21.84 0.99 0.57
CA PRO A 231 -23.03 1.82 0.53
C PRO A 231 -23.64 1.96 1.92
N SER A 232 -24.22 3.13 2.22
CA SER A 232 -25.21 3.24 3.30
C SER A 232 -26.41 2.38 2.88
N SER A 233 -26.79 1.42 3.70
CA SER A 233 -27.90 0.50 3.41
C SER A 233 -29.28 1.15 3.67
N GLU A 234 -29.39 2.47 3.71
CA GLU A 234 -30.60 3.16 4.21
C GLU A 234 -31.51 3.70 3.12
N ASP A 235 -31.00 3.93 1.90
CA ASP A 235 -31.86 4.23 0.74
C ASP A 235 -32.31 2.93 0.07
N GLU A 236 -33.16 2.20 0.79
CA GLU A 236 -34.07 1.22 0.21
C GLU A 236 -34.92 1.93 -0.87
N TYR A 237 -35.36 1.21 -1.91
CA TYR A 237 -36.15 1.70 -3.06
C TYR A 237 -35.35 2.35 -4.22
N ASP A 238 -34.43 1.60 -4.86
CA ASP A 238 -34.53 1.30 -6.32
C ASP A 238 -33.23 0.79 -6.96
N GLU A 239 -32.08 0.80 -6.28
CA GLU A 239 -30.83 0.26 -6.82
C GLU A 239 -30.17 -0.77 -5.89
N ALA A 240 -29.78 -1.93 -6.46
CA ALA A 240 -29.00 -2.91 -5.73
C ALA A 240 -27.66 -2.26 -5.31
N PRO A 241 -27.24 -2.39 -4.04
CA PRO A 241 -26.00 -1.78 -3.56
C PRO A 241 -24.81 -2.18 -4.47
N PRO A 242 -23.90 -1.24 -4.80
CA PRO A 242 -22.77 -1.52 -5.66
C PRO A 242 -22.00 -2.73 -5.14
N THR A 243 -21.96 -3.78 -5.96
CA THR A 243 -21.25 -5.01 -5.62
C THR A 243 -19.76 -4.75 -5.68
N ASN A 244 -19.01 -5.17 -4.67
CA ASN A 244 -17.57 -5.02 -4.65
C ASN A 244 -16.96 -5.76 -5.86
N PRO A 245 -16.33 -5.04 -6.81
CA PRO A 245 -15.85 -5.63 -8.07
C PRO A 245 -14.68 -6.59 -7.87
N PHE A 246 -14.06 -6.57 -6.69
CA PHE A 246 -12.97 -7.45 -6.32
C PHE A 246 -13.45 -8.70 -5.58
N ALA A 247 -14.74 -8.85 -5.31
CA ALA A 247 -15.30 -9.94 -4.52
C ALA A 247 -15.19 -11.30 -5.22
N ASP A 248 -15.34 -12.37 -4.43
CA ASP A 248 -15.55 -13.70 -4.97
C ASP A 248 -16.85 -13.71 -5.79
N PRO A 249 -16.83 -14.06 -7.10
CA PRO A 249 -18.05 -14.17 -7.91
C PRO A 249 -19.08 -15.13 -7.31
N ALA A 250 -18.65 -16.13 -6.53
CA ALA A 250 -19.54 -17.06 -5.83
C ALA A 250 -20.04 -16.53 -4.48
N LYS A 251 -19.38 -15.52 -3.91
CA LYS A 251 -19.71 -14.92 -2.60
C LYS A 251 -19.48 -13.40 -2.65
N PRO A 252 -20.45 -12.61 -3.17
CA PRO A 252 -20.30 -11.17 -3.40
C PRO A 252 -19.94 -10.33 -2.16
N ALA A 253 -20.23 -10.83 -0.95
CA ALA A 253 -19.92 -10.18 0.31
C ALA A 253 -18.57 -10.58 0.93
N ALA A 254 -17.78 -11.45 0.28
CA ALA A 254 -16.53 -11.96 0.80
C ALA A 254 -15.35 -11.60 -0.12
N PRO A 255 -14.14 -11.42 0.45
CA PRO A 255 -12.93 -11.33 -0.35
C PRO A 255 -12.70 -12.65 -1.11
N PRO A 256 -11.98 -12.60 -2.24
CA PRO A 256 -11.67 -13.77 -3.04
C PRO A 256 -10.80 -14.77 -2.25
N PRO A 257 -10.89 -16.07 -2.56
CA PRO A 257 -10.09 -17.09 -1.89
C PRO A 257 -8.59 -16.91 -2.16
N PHE A 258 -7.78 -17.14 -1.12
CA PHE A 258 -6.32 -17.14 -1.26
C PHE A 258 -5.81 -18.37 -2.00
N THR A 259 -4.94 -18.14 -2.97
CA THR A 259 -4.24 -19.21 -3.70
C THR A 259 -2.89 -19.45 -3.04
N LEU A 260 -2.69 -20.67 -2.53
CA LEU A 260 -1.40 -21.11 -1.97
C LEU A 260 -0.48 -21.57 -3.09
N LEU A 261 0.76 -21.14 -3.03
CA LEU A 261 1.80 -21.46 -3.99
C LEU A 261 2.62 -22.68 -3.54
N THR A 262 3.04 -23.49 -4.51
CA THR A 262 4.12 -24.47 -4.34
C THR A 262 5.47 -23.78 -4.18
N ALA A 263 6.49 -24.48 -3.67
CA ALA A 263 7.83 -23.90 -3.49
C ALA A 263 8.41 -23.34 -4.81
N ASP A 264 8.22 -24.04 -5.93
CA ASP A 264 8.69 -23.60 -7.25
C ASP A 264 7.92 -22.37 -7.77
N GLU A 265 6.66 -22.19 -7.38
CA GLU A 265 5.88 -21.00 -7.72
C GLU A 265 6.28 -19.79 -6.87
N VAL A 266 6.57 -20.00 -5.58
CA VAL A 266 7.12 -18.94 -4.71
C VAL A 266 8.44 -18.41 -5.28
N LEU A 267 9.30 -19.29 -5.80
CA LEU A 267 10.56 -18.89 -6.44
C LEU A 267 10.37 -18.16 -7.78
N ARG A 268 9.20 -18.27 -8.41
CA ARG A 268 8.85 -17.59 -9.66
C ARG A 268 8.27 -16.20 -9.44
N GLU A 269 7.68 -15.93 -8.27
CA GLU A 269 7.27 -14.59 -7.91
C GLU A 269 8.45 -13.73 -7.44
N ASN A 270 8.37 -12.43 -7.71
CA ASN A 270 9.31 -11.41 -7.24
C ASN A 270 10.77 -11.63 -7.70
N GLN A 271 10.98 -12.26 -8.85
CA GLN A 271 12.32 -12.41 -9.42
C GLN A 271 12.84 -11.06 -9.92
N ASP A 272 14.04 -10.67 -9.49
CA ASP A 272 14.73 -9.50 -10.04
C ASP A 272 15.15 -9.79 -11.49
N PRO A 273 14.62 -9.03 -12.48
CA PRO A 273 15.07 -9.16 -13.84
C PRO A 273 16.48 -8.57 -14.01
N PRO A 274 17.18 -8.86 -15.12
CA PRO A 274 18.55 -8.38 -15.34
C PRO A 274 18.69 -6.85 -15.25
N GLU A 275 17.66 -6.09 -15.65
CA GLU A 275 17.68 -4.63 -15.58
C GLU A 275 17.73 -4.13 -14.12
N ASP A 276 17.02 -4.79 -13.21
CA ASP A 276 17.00 -4.42 -11.80
C ASP A 276 18.32 -4.77 -11.11
N THR A 277 18.96 -5.88 -11.52
CA THR A 277 20.30 -6.25 -11.06
C THR A 277 21.33 -5.21 -11.51
N ALA A 278 21.31 -4.82 -12.79
CA ALA A 278 22.19 -3.77 -13.32
C ALA A 278 21.94 -2.41 -12.65
N MET A 279 20.67 -2.09 -12.36
CA MET A 279 20.33 -0.86 -11.64
C MET A 279 20.83 -0.89 -10.19
N ALA A 280 20.78 -2.04 -9.51
CA ALA A 280 21.33 -2.22 -8.18
C ALA A 280 22.83 -1.92 -8.16
N GLU A 281 23.59 -2.52 -9.09
CA GLU A 281 25.04 -2.28 -9.23
C GLU A 281 25.35 -0.80 -9.46
N LYS A 282 24.59 -0.14 -10.34
CA LYS A 282 24.73 1.29 -10.62
C LYS A 282 24.50 2.15 -9.38
N LEU A 283 23.44 1.89 -8.60
CA LEU A 283 23.10 2.65 -7.40
C LEU A 283 24.15 2.46 -6.29
N VAL A 284 24.62 1.23 -6.10
CA VAL A 284 25.68 0.91 -5.12
C VAL A 284 26.99 1.60 -5.54
N ALA A 285 27.37 1.54 -6.81
CA ALA A 285 28.56 2.22 -7.32
C ALA A 285 28.47 3.75 -7.16
N GLN A 286 27.29 4.33 -7.40
CA GLN A 286 27.05 5.76 -7.18
C GLN A 286 27.22 6.14 -5.70
N ARG A 287 26.66 5.35 -4.77
CA ARG A 287 26.83 5.56 -3.33
C ARG A 287 28.30 5.52 -2.93
N ASN A 288 29.05 4.53 -3.41
CA ASN A 288 30.48 4.41 -3.08
C ASN A 288 31.28 5.64 -3.52
N ARG A 289 30.97 6.23 -4.69
CA ARG A 289 31.62 7.47 -5.15
C ARG A 289 31.32 8.69 -4.28
N ILE A 290 30.13 8.76 -3.67
CA ILE A 290 29.73 9.87 -2.77
C ILE A 290 30.33 9.68 -1.36
N MET A 291 30.65 8.45 -0.99
CA MET A 291 31.25 8.11 0.32
C MET A 291 32.77 8.28 0.36
N GLN A 292 33.45 8.19 -0.79
CA GLN A 292 34.86 8.57 -0.96
C GLN A 292 35.05 10.08 -0.79
#